data_AF-A0A7C4T5Z9-F1
#
_entry.id   AF-A0A7C4T5Z9-F1
#
_cell.length_a   1.000
_cell.length_b   1.000
_cell.length_c   1.000
_cell.angle_alpha   90.00
_cell.angle_beta   90.00
_cell.angle_gamma   90.00
#
_symmetry.space_group_name_H-M   'P 1'
#
loop_
_entity.id
_entity.type
_entity.pdbx_description
1 polymer ?
#
loop_
_entity_poly.entity_id
_entity_poly.type
_entity_poly.pdbx_seq_one_letter_code
_entity_poly.pdbx_strand_id
1 'polypeptide(L)'
;MGRAKDPPPGRLALLERELARVRRQLATVGRRLASQDARLRDLVRSSEEQRRRQGIIYEALRFREPPRKGDRGVVQDLQTSVVRLEDYLLRTSERIDRILSALKQHREFLVSVNKRLLSAGTKDRIQLELDVMKNTVSILALNGVELDASIVQDIENLRKRLRETSDVAELEKAKADLDRRFDGELRKYDLDAIWAKKKEIPGYG
;
A
#
# COMPACT_ATOMS: atom_id res chain seq x y z
N MET A 1 28.47 60.82 33.50
CA MET A 1 27.40 60.82 32.48
C MET A 1 27.86 60.03 31.26
N GLY A 2 27.84 58.69 31.32
CA GLY A 2 28.24 57.85 30.19
C GLY A 2 27.02 57.52 29.33
N ARG A 3 26.82 58.26 28.23
CA ARG A 3 25.75 57.99 27.26
C ARG A 3 26.01 56.63 26.61
N ALA A 4 25.13 55.66 26.86
CA ALA A 4 25.06 54.44 26.07
C ALA A 4 24.83 54.86 24.60
N LYS A 5 25.78 54.52 23.73
CA LYS A 5 25.63 54.70 22.29
C LYS A 5 24.56 53.71 21.82
N ASP A 6 23.43 54.23 21.34
CA ASP A 6 22.43 53.42 20.65
C ASP A 6 23.11 52.67 19.48
N PRO A 7 22.85 51.35 19.33
CA PRO A 7 23.47 50.57 18.28
C PRO A 7 23.00 51.05 16.90
N PRO A 8 23.86 51.02 15.87
CA PRO A 8 23.55 51.55 14.55
C PRO A 8 22.33 50.83 13.93
N PRO A 9 21.42 51.55 13.23
CA PRO A 9 20.10 51.05 12.83
C PRO A 9 20.15 49.81 11.92
N GLY A 10 21.23 49.60 11.16
CA GLY A 10 21.41 48.39 10.34
C GLY A 10 21.73 47.11 11.14
N ARG A 11 22.28 47.23 12.35
CA ARG A 11 22.69 46.09 13.18
C ARG A 11 21.50 45.46 13.90
N LEU A 12 20.52 46.27 14.30
CA LEU A 12 19.25 45.80 14.88
C LEU A 12 18.42 45.00 13.85
N ALA A 13 18.29 45.49 12.62
CA ALA A 13 17.58 44.78 11.55
C ALA A 13 18.25 43.44 11.16
N LEU A 14 19.58 43.37 11.22
CA LEU A 14 20.34 42.13 11.01
C LEU A 14 20.10 41.10 12.13
N LEU A 15 20.14 41.56 13.39
CA LEU A 15 19.86 40.72 14.55
C LEU A 15 18.41 40.21 14.57
N GLU A 16 17.44 41.04 14.14
CA GLU A 16 16.04 40.61 14.01
C GLU A 16 15.85 39.54 12.93
N ARG A 17 16.56 39.66 11.80
CA ARG A 17 16.55 38.65 10.74
C ARG A 17 17.18 37.34 11.20
N GLU A 18 18.29 37.40 11.95
CA GLU A 18 18.93 36.24 12.54
C GLU A 18 18.04 35.58 13.61
N LEU A 19 17.41 36.36 14.48
CA LEU A 19 16.41 35.87 15.44
C LEU A 19 15.22 35.20 14.74
N ALA A 20 14.71 35.79 13.66
CA ALA A 20 13.63 35.20 12.87
C ALA A 20 14.07 33.89 12.19
N ARG A 21 15.33 33.81 11.73
CA ARG A 21 15.91 32.59 11.15
C ARG A 21 16.08 31.49 12.20
N VAL A 22 16.62 31.83 13.38
CA VAL A 22 16.77 30.89 14.49
C VAL A 22 15.43 30.39 14.98
N ARG A 23 14.42 31.27 15.12
CA ARG A 23 13.04 30.87 15.48
C ARG A 23 12.44 29.88 14.47
N ARG A 24 12.65 30.11 13.17
CA ARG A 24 12.21 29.15 12.12
C ARG A 24 12.94 27.82 12.24
N GLN A 25 14.25 27.83 12.45
CA GLN A 25 15.04 26.61 12.66
C GLN A 25 14.57 25.86 13.90
N LEU A 26 14.34 26.55 15.01
CA LEU A 26 13.81 25.97 16.25
C LEU A 26 12.44 25.32 16.02
N ALA A 27 11.55 25.99 15.28
CA ALA A 27 10.24 25.43 14.93
C ALA A 27 10.36 24.18 14.05
N THR A 28 11.30 24.15 13.10
CA THR A 28 11.54 22.95 12.27
C THR A 28 12.10 21.78 13.07
N VAL A 29 13.01 22.06 14.02
CA VAL A 29 13.56 21.05 14.93
C VAL A 29 12.48 20.54 15.87
N GLY A 30 11.63 21.40 16.42
CA GLY A 30 10.49 21.02 17.26
C GLY A 30 9.51 20.08 16.54
N ARG A 31 9.20 20.34 15.26
CA ARG A 31 8.37 19.43 14.45
C ARG A 31 9.03 18.08 14.19
N ARG A 32 10.35 18.06 13.98
CA ARG A 32 11.12 16.81 13.80
C ARG A 32 11.19 15.99 15.08
N LEU A 33 11.37 16.64 16.23
CA LEU A 33 11.31 15.99 17.54
C LEU A 33 9.93 15.39 17.79
N ALA A 34 8.86 16.14 17.56
CA ALA A 34 7.50 15.64 17.72
C ALA A 34 7.20 14.41 16.83
N SER A 35 7.72 14.39 15.59
CA SER A 35 7.54 13.23 14.70
C SER A 35 8.41 12.04 15.11
N GLN A 36 9.60 12.27 15.67
CA GLN A 36 10.42 11.21 16.25
C GLN A 36 9.79 10.64 17.53
N ASP A 37 9.22 11.47 18.40
CA ASP A 37 8.52 11.03 19.60
C ASP A 37 7.28 10.19 19.26
N ALA A 38 6.52 10.57 18.23
CA ALA A 38 5.40 9.77 17.75
C ALA A 38 5.87 8.39 17.28
N ARG A 39 6.94 8.33 16.47
CA ARG A 39 7.54 7.07 16.00
C ARG A 39 8.05 6.20 17.16
N LEU A 40 8.67 6.80 18.17
CA LEU A 40 9.14 6.09 19.34
C LEU A 40 7.98 5.50 20.14
N ARG A 41 6.87 6.24 20.32
CA ARG A 41 5.67 5.72 20.98
C ARG A 41 5.07 4.53 20.22
N ASP A 42 5.02 4.61 18.89
CA ASP A 42 4.51 3.51 18.06
C ASP A 42 5.41 2.27 18.15
N LEU A 43 6.74 2.45 18.14
CA LEU A 43 7.70 1.37 18.34
C LEU A 43 7.59 0.73 19.73
N VAL A 44 7.39 1.55 20.77
CA VAL A 44 7.18 1.05 22.15
C VAL A 44 5.90 0.22 22.24
N ARG A 45 4.77 0.70 21.69
CA ARG A 45 3.52 -0.06 21.66
C ARG A 45 3.68 -1.39 20.92
N SER A 46 4.29 -1.36 19.74
CA SER A 46 4.56 -2.56 18.95
C SER A 46 5.45 -3.56 19.72
N SER A 47 6.48 -3.07 20.42
CA SER A 47 7.34 -3.91 21.26
C SER A 47 6.60 -4.49 22.47
N GLU A 48 5.69 -3.73 23.09
CA GLU A 48 4.88 -4.21 24.22
C GLU A 48 3.89 -5.28 23.78
N GLU A 49 3.22 -5.10 22.64
CA GLU A 49 2.33 -6.09 22.04
C GLU A 49 3.09 -7.37 21.66
N GLN A 50 4.30 -7.23 21.12
CA GLN A 50 5.17 -8.36 20.82
C GLN A 50 5.58 -9.11 22.10
N ARG A 51 5.94 -8.40 23.17
CA ARG A 51 6.25 -9.03 24.47
C ARG A 51 5.06 -9.74 25.09
N ARG A 52 3.86 -9.16 25.00
CA ARG A 52 2.62 -9.81 25.46
C ARG A 52 2.34 -11.10 24.70
N ARG A 53 2.45 -11.08 23.36
CA ARG A 53 2.28 -12.27 22.52
C ARG A 53 3.33 -13.35 22.81
N GLN A 54 4.59 -12.95 22.95
CA GLN A 54 5.65 -13.86 23.38
C GLN A 54 5.29 -14.49 24.73
N GLY A 55 4.85 -13.72 25.72
CA GLY A 55 4.42 -14.24 27.02
C GLY A 55 3.34 -15.32 26.92
N ILE A 56 2.30 -15.07 26.10
CA ILE A 56 1.23 -16.04 25.83
C ILE A 56 1.76 -17.33 25.18
N ILE A 57 2.71 -17.20 24.25
CA ILE A 57 3.35 -18.36 23.59
C ILE A 57 4.21 -19.16 24.57
N TYR A 58 4.98 -18.48 25.43
CA TYR A 58 5.77 -19.12 26.47
C TYR A 58 4.88 -19.91 27.44
N GLU A 59 3.74 -19.34 27.82
CA GLU A 59 2.74 -19.98 28.68
C GLU A 59 2.07 -21.16 27.98
N ALA A 60 1.64 -21.00 26.73
CA ALA A 60 0.97 -22.03 25.93
C ALA A 60 1.87 -23.24 25.64
N LEU A 61 3.16 -23.00 25.38
CA LEU A 61 4.16 -24.04 25.13
C LEU A 61 4.77 -24.60 26.44
N ARG A 62 4.29 -24.15 27.60
CA ARG A 62 4.79 -24.52 28.94
C ARG A 62 6.30 -24.36 29.10
N PHE A 63 6.90 -23.39 28.41
CA PHE A 63 8.30 -23.06 28.61
C PHE A 63 8.44 -22.33 29.95
N ARG A 64 9.09 -22.99 30.92
CA ARG A 64 9.15 -22.53 32.32
C ARG A 64 9.94 -21.24 32.55
N GLU A 65 10.88 -20.87 31.67
CA GLU A 65 11.66 -19.63 31.78
C GLU A 65 12.04 -19.08 30.39
N PRO A 66 12.18 -17.74 30.22
CA PRO A 66 12.82 -17.17 29.04
C PRO A 66 14.29 -17.64 28.99
N PRO A 67 14.82 -17.97 27.79
CA PRO A 67 16.16 -18.51 27.66
C PRO A 67 17.21 -17.55 28.25
N ARG A 68 18.06 -18.06 29.15
CA ARG A 68 19.16 -17.29 29.72
C ARG A 68 20.18 -16.98 28.61
N LYS A 69 20.88 -15.83 28.74
CA LYS A 69 22.00 -15.47 27.84
C LYS A 69 23.07 -16.57 27.91
N GLY A 70 23.02 -17.54 26.99
CA GLY A 70 23.96 -18.66 26.95
C GLY A 70 23.40 -19.95 26.32
N ASP A 71 22.09 -20.20 26.40
CA ASP A 71 21.44 -21.42 25.85
C ASP A 71 21.18 -21.34 24.34
N ARG A 72 22.19 -20.89 23.60
CA ARG A 72 22.15 -20.72 22.14
C ARG A 72 22.27 -22.08 21.46
N GLY A 73 21.28 -22.46 20.66
CA GLY A 73 21.53 -23.52 19.68
C GLY A 73 20.35 -23.96 18.82
N VAL A 74 19.16 -24.13 19.39
CA VAL A 74 18.01 -24.64 18.61
C VAL A 74 16.68 -24.09 19.10
N VAL A 75 16.47 -24.04 20.42
CA VAL A 75 15.20 -23.56 21.00
C VAL A 75 14.99 -22.07 20.71
N GLN A 76 16.03 -21.25 20.78
CA GLN A 76 15.95 -19.83 20.43
C GLN A 76 15.68 -19.60 18.94
N ASP A 77 16.24 -20.44 18.06
CA ASP A 77 16.02 -20.34 16.61
C ASP A 77 14.62 -20.81 16.24
N LEU A 78 14.10 -21.83 16.92
CA LEU A 78 12.72 -22.27 16.80
C LEU A 78 11.75 -21.19 17.31
N GLN A 79 12.04 -20.58 18.46
CA GLN A 79 11.27 -19.45 19.00
C GLN A 79 11.26 -18.26 18.06
N THR A 80 12.43 -17.90 17.51
CA THR A 80 12.55 -16.79 16.55
C THR A 80 11.81 -17.11 15.27
N SER A 81 11.86 -18.36 14.81
CA SER A 81 11.10 -18.83 13.64
C SER A 81 9.60 -18.80 13.87
N VAL A 82 9.11 -19.22 15.05
CA VAL A 82 7.70 -19.18 15.42
C VAL A 82 7.19 -17.73 15.48
N VAL A 83 7.95 -16.82 16.10
CA VAL A 83 7.59 -15.39 16.13
C VAL A 83 7.57 -14.78 14.72
N ARG A 84 8.55 -15.12 13.87
CA ARG A 84 8.57 -14.68 12.47
C ARG A 84 7.39 -15.23 11.66
N LEU A 85 7.00 -16.49 11.91
CA LEU A 85 5.83 -17.10 11.27
C LEU A 85 4.53 -16.45 11.75
N GLU A 86 4.41 -16.14 13.04
CA GLU A 86 3.26 -15.39 13.58
C GLU A 86 3.17 -14.00 12.94
N ASP A 87 4.27 -13.25 12.89
CA ASP A 87 4.33 -11.94 12.22
C ASP A 87 3.97 -12.05 10.73
N TYR A 88 4.44 -13.11 10.06
CA TYR A 88 4.09 -13.37 8.66
C TYR A 88 2.59 -13.69 8.49
N LEU A 89 2.03 -14.53 9.37
CA LEU A 89 0.62 -14.88 9.36
C LEU A 89 -0.27 -13.69 9.66
N LEU A 90 0.11 -12.83 10.61
CA LEU A 90 -0.62 -11.60 10.94
C LEU A 90 -0.61 -10.61 9.77
N ARG A 91 0.57 -10.37 9.17
CA ARG A 91 0.68 -9.55 7.95
C ARG A 91 -0.15 -10.13 6.80
N THR A 92 -0.19 -11.45 6.69
CA THR A 92 -1.00 -12.14 5.68
C THR A 92 -2.49 -12.01 5.99
N SER A 93 -2.91 -12.09 7.26
CA SER A 93 -4.30 -11.88 7.68
C SER A 93 -4.76 -10.45 7.40
N GLU A 94 -3.98 -9.44 7.76
CA GLU A 94 -4.28 -8.04 7.44
C GLU A 94 -4.37 -7.82 5.93
N ARG A 95 -3.50 -8.49 5.16
CA ARG A 95 -3.55 -8.46 3.70
C ARG A 95 -4.84 -9.08 3.19
N ILE A 96 -5.24 -10.25 3.70
CA ILE A 96 -6.50 -10.92 3.39
C ILE A 96 -7.69 -10.00 3.71
N ASP A 97 -7.70 -9.31 4.85
CA ASP A 97 -8.79 -8.39 5.21
C ASP A 97 -8.90 -7.20 4.24
N ARG A 98 -7.76 -6.64 3.81
CA ARG A 98 -7.74 -5.60 2.77
C ARG A 98 -8.26 -6.13 1.44
N ILE A 99 -7.92 -7.37 1.08
CA ILE A 99 -8.40 -8.02 -0.15
C ILE A 99 -9.92 -8.25 -0.07
N LEU A 100 -10.43 -8.80 1.02
CA LEU A 100 -11.86 -9.03 1.24
C LEU A 100 -12.64 -7.72 1.19
N SER A 101 -12.10 -6.65 1.77
CA SER A 101 -12.68 -5.31 1.70
C SER A 101 -12.72 -4.78 0.28
N ALA A 102 -11.63 -4.93 -0.48
CA ALA A 102 -11.55 -4.48 -1.88
C ALA A 102 -12.47 -5.29 -2.81
N LEU A 103 -12.58 -6.62 -2.61
CA LEU A 103 -13.51 -7.48 -3.33
C LEU A 103 -14.97 -7.13 -3.02
N LYS A 104 -15.29 -6.82 -1.76
CA LYS A 104 -16.63 -6.37 -1.37
C LYS A 104 -16.99 -5.07 -2.08
N GLN A 105 -16.09 -4.09 -2.06
CA GLN A 105 -16.27 -2.83 -2.78
C GLN A 105 -16.42 -3.05 -4.29
N HIS A 106 -15.61 -3.94 -4.88
CA HIS A 106 -15.70 -4.29 -6.29
C HIS A 106 -17.04 -4.96 -6.64
N ARG A 107 -17.56 -5.84 -5.78
CA ARG A 107 -18.87 -6.47 -5.95
C ARG A 107 -20.00 -5.45 -5.85
N GLU A 108 -19.97 -4.57 -4.85
CA GLU A 108 -20.94 -3.47 -4.70
C GLU A 108 -20.90 -2.54 -5.92
N PHE A 109 -19.70 -2.26 -6.42
CA PHE A 109 -19.48 -1.51 -7.65
C PHE A 109 -20.10 -2.21 -8.86
N LEU A 110 -19.83 -3.50 -9.09
CA LEU A 110 -20.42 -4.28 -10.18
C LEU A 110 -21.95 -4.33 -10.11
N VAL A 111 -22.52 -4.45 -8.90
CA VAL A 111 -23.98 -4.39 -8.70
C VAL A 111 -24.52 -3.01 -9.09
N SER A 112 -23.81 -1.93 -8.77
CA SER A 112 -24.20 -0.57 -9.15
C SER A 112 -24.07 -0.32 -10.66
N VAL A 113 -23.02 -0.87 -11.28
CA VAL A 113 -22.74 -0.83 -12.71
C VAL A 113 -23.84 -1.55 -13.47
N ASN A 114 -24.19 -2.78 -13.06
CA ASN A 114 -25.24 -3.58 -13.70
C ASN A 114 -26.61 -2.87 -13.68
N LYS A 115 -26.92 -2.17 -12.58
CA LYS A 115 -28.15 -1.34 -12.48
C LYS A 115 -28.13 -0.13 -13.42
N ARG A 116 -26.96 0.47 -13.68
CA ARG A 116 -26.79 1.63 -14.57
C ARG A 116 -26.65 1.27 -16.05
N LEU A 117 -26.11 0.08 -16.36
CA LEU A 117 -25.82 -0.35 -17.73
C LEU A 117 -27.09 -0.46 -18.60
N LEU A 118 -28.23 -0.76 -17.97
CA LEU A 118 -29.55 -0.85 -18.62
C LEU A 118 -30.09 0.52 -19.09
N SER A 119 -29.63 1.63 -18.50
CA SER A 119 -30.10 2.99 -18.83
C SER A 119 -29.03 3.92 -19.39
N ALA A 120 -27.77 3.48 -19.42
CA ALA A 120 -26.61 4.30 -19.77
C ALA A 120 -26.23 4.22 -21.26
N GLY A 121 -25.81 5.35 -21.84
CA GLY A 121 -25.28 5.45 -23.20
C GLY A 121 -23.87 4.84 -23.34
N THR A 122 -23.39 4.67 -24.57
CA THR A 122 -22.15 3.95 -24.89
C THR A 122 -20.91 4.48 -24.14
N LYS A 123 -20.78 5.80 -24.01
CA LYS A 123 -19.67 6.42 -23.26
C LYS A 123 -19.68 6.07 -21.77
N ASP A 124 -20.86 6.12 -21.15
CA ASP A 124 -21.01 5.79 -19.74
C ASP A 124 -20.69 4.31 -19.48
N ARG A 125 -21.05 3.43 -20.43
CA ARG A 125 -20.68 2.00 -20.37
C ARG A 125 -19.17 1.81 -20.40
N ILE A 126 -18.48 2.41 -21.36
CA ILE A 126 -17.01 2.35 -21.45
C ILE A 126 -16.37 2.89 -20.17
N GLN A 127 -16.89 4.00 -19.62
CA GLN A 127 -16.36 4.56 -18.39
C GLN A 127 -16.54 3.63 -17.19
N LEU A 128 -17.71 2.97 -17.06
CA LEU A 128 -17.94 1.98 -16.02
C LEU A 128 -17.00 0.77 -16.16
N GLU A 129 -16.77 0.29 -17.38
CA GLU A 129 -15.85 -0.83 -17.64
C GLU A 129 -14.41 -0.47 -17.29
N LEU A 130 -13.94 0.74 -17.60
CA LEU A 130 -12.61 1.21 -17.22
C LEU A 130 -12.44 1.31 -15.69
N ASP A 131 -13.51 1.67 -14.98
CA ASP A 131 -13.52 1.70 -13.52
C ASP A 131 -13.46 0.28 -12.91
N VAL A 132 -14.11 -0.70 -13.55
CA VAL A 132 -13.98 -2.13 -13.21
C VAL A 132 -12.51 -2.54 -13.39
N MET A 133 -11.94 -2.31 -14.57
CA MET A 133 -10.56 -2.71 -14.89
C MET A 133 -9.54 -2.11 -13.92
N LYS A 134 -9.66 -0.81 -13.61
CA LYS A 134 -8.78 -0.13 -12.65
C LYS A 134 -8.86 -0.75 -11.26
N ASN A 135 -10.08 -1.05 -10.79
CA ASN A 135 -10.28 -1.69 -9.49
C ASN A 135 -9.65 -3.10 -9.47
N THR A 136 -9.83 -3.88 -10.55
CA THR A 136 -9.24 -5.21 -10.68
C THR A 136 -7.71 -5.17 -10.63
N VAL A 137 -7.07 -4.27 -11.38
CA VAL A 137 -5.61 -4.07 -11.33
C VAL A 137 -5.15 -3.65 -9.94
N SER A 138 -5.88 -2.76 -9.28
CA SER A 138 -5.56 -2.31 -7.92
C SER A 138 -5.62 -3.47 -6.93
N ILE A 139 -6.62 -4.34 -7.03
CA ILE A 139 -6.73 -5.55 -6.22
C ILE A 139 -5.55 -6.49 -6.50
N LEU A 140 -5.24 -6.75 -7.76
CA LEU A 140 -4.15 -7.65 -8.14
C LEU A 140 -2.77 -7.13 -7.69
N ALA A 141 -2.53 -5.83 -7.81
CA ALA A 141 -1.31 -5.19 -7.31
C ALA A 141 -1.19 -5.29 -5.78
N LEU A 142 -2.29 -5.13 -5.02
CA LEU A 142 -2.32 -5.36 -3.57
C LEU A 142 -2.02 -6.84 -3.22
N ASN A 143 -2.37 -7.75 -4.12
CA ASN A 143 -2.03 -9.17 -4.06
C ASN A 143 -0.60 -9.49 -4.54
N GLY A 144 0.21 -8.46 -4.86
CA GLY A 144 1.61 -8.64 -5.23
C GLY A 144 1.78 -9.29 -6.60
N VAL A 145 0.73 -9.23 -7.42
CA VAL A 145 0.79 -9.62 -8.83
C VAL A 145 1.44 -8.48 -9.59
N GLU A 146 2.58 -8.75 -10.20
CA GLU A 146 3.32 -7.79 -11.03
C GLU A 146 2.65 -7.64 -12.39
N LEU A 147 1.71 -6.72 -12.50
CA LEU A 147 1.06 -6.38 -13.77
C LEU A 147 1.87 -5.35 -14.56
N ASP A 148 1.73 -5.36 -15.88
CA ASP A 148 2.29 -4.32 -16.76
C ASP A 148 1.73 -2.94 -16.38
N ALA A 149 2.62 -2.06 -15.89
CA ALA A 149 2.28 -0.70 -15.45
C ALA A 149 1.69 0.16 -16.58
N SER A 150 1.95 -0.20 -17.85
CA SER A 150 1.38 0.52 -18.99
C SER A 150 -0.14 0.38 -19.11
N ILE A 151 -0.74 -0.70 -18.57
CA ILE A 151 -2.20 -0.89 -18.55
C ILE A 151 -2.88 0.19 -17.72
N VAL A 152 -2.31 0.54 -16.56
CA VAL A 152 -2.88 1.61 -15.71
C VAL A 152 -2.84 2.94 -16.45
N GLN A 153 -1.75 3.19 -17.18
CA GLN A 153 -1.59 4.40 -17.98
C GLN A 153 -2.60 4.44 -19.14
N ASP A 154 -2.83 3.32 -19.81
CA ASP A 154 -3.78 3.20 -20.91
C ASP A 154 -5.23 3.39 -20.46
N ILE A 155 -5.60 2.85 -19.29
CA ILE A 155 -6.90 3.08 -18.66
C ILE A 155 -7.12 4.58 -18.41
N GLU A 156 -6.13 5.27 -17.82
CA GLU A 156 -6.25 6.70 -17.55
C GLU A 156 -6.26 7.55 -18.84
N ASN A 157 -5.48 7.16 -19.85
CA ASN A 157 -5.49 7.82 -21.15
C ASN A 157 -6.86 7.69 -21.84
N LEU A 158 -7.47 6.50 -21.82
CA LEU A 158 -8.79 6.29 -22.40
C LEU A 158 -9.89 7.02 -21.63
N ARG A 159 -9.79 7.12 -20.30
CA ARG A 159 -10.70 7.96 -19.47
C ARG A 159 -10.61 9.44 -19.84
N LYS A 160 -9.41 9.96 -20.15
CA LYS A 160 -9.25 11.33 -20.65
C LYS A 160 -9.88 11.51 -22.02
N ARG A 161 -9.61 10.61 -22.97
CA ARG A 161 -10.20 10.64 -24.33
C ARG A 161 -11.72 10.60 -24.30
N LEU A 162 -12.32 9.86 -23.37
CA LEU A 162 -13.77 9.79 -23.15
C LEU A 162 -14.42 11.16 -22.89
N ARG A 163 -13.69 12.06 -22.22
CA ARG A 163 -14.13 13.43 -21.90
C ARG A 163 -13.93 14.40 -23.06
N GLU A 164 -12.91 14.16 -23.89
CA GLU A 164 -12.44 15.10 -24.92
C GLU A 164 -13.03 14.79 -26.31
N THR A 165 -13.26 13.51 -26.62
CA THR A 165 -13.64 13.05 -27.96
C THR A 165 -15.11 12.69 -28.02
N SER A 166 -15.85 13.22 -28.99
CA SER A 166 -17.27 12.87 -29.22
C SER A 166 -17.45 11.64 -30.12
N ASP A 167 -16.40 11.23 -30.82
CA ASP A 167 -16.43 10.04 -31.68
C ASP A 167 -16.49 8.75 -30.85
N VAL A 168 -17.62 8.07 -30.92
CA VAL A 168 -17.89 6.84 -30.19
C VAL A 168 -17.18 5.65 -30.82
N ALA A 169 -17.02 5.62 -32.14
CA ALA A 169 -16.40 4.50 -32.85
C ALA A 169 -14.89 4.42 -32.56
N GLU A 170 -14.23 5.57 -32.47
CA GLU A 170 -12.82 5.62 -32.03
C GLU A 170 -12.65 5.16 -30.58
N LEU A 171 -13.57 5.53 -29.69
CA LEU A 171 -13.54 5.13 -28.28
C LEU A 171 -13.76 3.62 -28.13
N GLU A 172 -14.70 3.04 -28.88
CA GLU A 172 -14.94 1.58 -28.89
C GLU A 172 -13.73 0.81 -29.40
N LYS A 173 -13.08 1.29 -30.46
CA LYS A 173 -11.86 0.66 -30.99
C LYS A 173 -10.71 0.71 -29.99
N ALA A 174 -10.47 1.88 -29.40
CA ALA A 174 -9.43 2.05 -28.38
C ALA A 174 -9.71 1.19 -27.13
N LYS A 175 -10.99 1.04 -26.75
CA LYS A 175 -11.42 0.15 -25.68
C LYS A 175 -11.16 -1.31 -26.01
N ALA A 176 -11.51 -1.76 -27.22
CA ALA A 176 -11.29 -3.15 -27.64
C ALA A 176 -9.80 -3.53 -27.67
N ASP A 177 -8.93 -2.60 -28.06
CA ASP A 177 -7.48 -2.81 -28.01
C ASP A 177 -6.97 -2.91 -26.56
N LEU A 178 -7.51 -2.08 -25.65
CA LEU A 178 -7.21 -2.17 -24.22
C LEU A 178 -7.71 -3.48 -23.60
N ASP A 179 -8.91 -3.94 -23.93
CA ASP A 179 -9.45 -5.22 -23.47
C ASP A 179 -8.54 -6.38 -23.83
N ARG A 180 -8.05 -6.43 -25.09
CA ARG A 180 -7.14 -7.50 -25.53
C ARG A 180 -5.86 -7.54 -24.73
N ARG A 181 -5.28 -6.37 -24.43
CA ARG A 181 -4.06 -6.27 -23.62
C ARG A 181 -4.34 -6.65 -22.16
N PHE A 182 -5.44 -6.17 -21.62
CA PHE A 182 -5.88 -6.47 -20.26
C PHE A 182 -6.13 -7.97 -20.05
N ASP A 183 -6.92 -8.60 -20.91
CA ASP A 183 -7.19 -10.04 -20.87
C ASP A 183 -5.91 -10.85 -21.09
N GLY A 184 -5.02 -10.37 -21.97
CA GLY A 184 -3.71 -10.98 -22.19
C GLY A 184 -2.85 -11.02 -20.92
N GLU A 185 -2.81 -9.93 -20.16
CA GLU A 185 -2.13 -9.89 -18.85
C GLU A 185 -2.82 -10.77 -17.81
N LEU A 186 -4.15 -10.74 -17.72
CA LEU A 186 -4.88 -11.56 -16.75
C LEU A 186 -4.68 -13.07 -16.99
N ARG A 187 -4.64 -13.51 -18.25
CA ARG A 187 -4.40 -14.91 -18.62
C ARG A 187 -3.04 -15.45 -18.17
N LYS A 188 -2.05 -14.59 -17.94
CA LYS A 188 -0.74 -15.04 -17.39
C LYS A 188 -0.87 -15.60 -15.98
N TYR A 189 -1.94 -15.24 -15.28
CA TYR A 189 -2.20 -15.62 -13.89
C TYR A 189 -3.41 -16.56 -13.76
N ASP A 190 -3.91 -17.09 -14.87
CA ASP A 190 -5.00 -18.07 -14.87
C ASP A 190 -4.47 -19.43 -14.39
N LEU A 191 -4.81 -19.77 -13.15
CA LEU A 191 -4.34 -20.97 -12.48
C LEU A 191 -4.84 -22.25 -13.15
N ASP A 192 -6.04 -22.24 -13.73
CA ASP A 192 -6.62 -23.40 -14.41
C ASP A 192 -5.88 -23.67 -15.73
N ALA A 193 -5.57 -22.61 -16.48
CA ALA A 193 -4.76 -22.70 -17.70
C ALA A 193 -3.30 -23.12 -17.41
N ILE A 194 -2.72 -22.65 -16.31
CA ILE A 194 -1.38 -23.05 -15.86
C ILE A 194 -1.39 -24.52 -15.41
N TRP A 195 -2.40 -24.96 -14.66
CA TRP A 195 -2.54 -26.35 -14.21
C TRP A 195 -2.85 -27.32 -15.34
N ALA A 196 -3.55 -26.89 -16.40
CA ALA A 196 -3.76 -27.71 -17.58
C ALA A 196 -2.45 -28.08 -18.30
N LYS A 197 -1.41 -27.23 -18.21
CA LYS A 197 -0.06 -27.48 -18.75
C LYS A 197 0.83 -28.35 -17.85
N LYS A 198 0.34 -28.79 -16.68
CA LYS A 198 1.14 -29.52 -15.68
C LYS A 198 1.68 -30.88 -16.18
N LYS A 199 1.07 -31.47 -17.22
CA LYS A 199 1.59 -32.68 -17.90
C LYS A 199 2.90 -32.46 -18.67
N GLU A 200 3.30 -31.21 -18.90
CA GLU A 200 4.55 -30.85 -19.61
C GLU A 200 5.67 -30.42 -18.64
N ILE A 201 5.42 -30.40 -17.33
CA ILE A 201 6.41 -30.01 -16.32
C ILE A 201 7.27 -31.24 -15.95
N PRO A 202 8.59 -31.23 -16.18
CA PRO A 202 9.47 -32.34 -15.81
C PRO A 202 9.38 -32.61 -14.30
N GLY A 203 8.98 -33.83 -13.93
CA GLY A 203 8.84 -34.26 -12.52
C GLY A 203 7.40 -34.45 -12.02
N TYR A 204 6.38 -34.14 -12.84
CA TYR A 204 4.99 -34.57 -12.61
C TYR A 204 4.54 -35.53 -13.71
N GLY A 205 5.15 -36.71 -13.73
CA GLY A 205 4.72 -37.90 -14.48
C GLY A 205 4.48 -39.05 -13.52
#